data_AF-A0A0U1BS13-F1
#
_entry.id   AF-A0A0U1BS13-F1
#
_cell.length_a   1.000
_cell.length_b   1.000
_cell.length_c   1.000
_cell.angle_alpha   90.00
_cell.angle_beta   90.00
_cell.angle_gamma   90.00
#
_symmetry.space_group_name_H-M   'P 1'
#
loop_
_entity.id
_entity.type
_entity.pdbx_description
1 polymer ?
#
loop_
_entity_poly.entity_id
_entity_poly.type
_entity_poly.pdbx_seq_one_letter_code
_entity_poly.pdbx_strand_id
1 'polypeptide(L)'
;MAYVSRPPSGFFGGYDVGYYTPDGNWQSHTAGLSQSAADELVNTLNGGNVASSRIEAERREEAERQRRRDEANERRIQEKAALKLERERRSAAEQEAANLAKRERMNAETAATNERQRAEWEQAQERDRAAWIAARDAERDKWLATQAEDRRRAEAEVAEQLRRFPPKQTVTIGGLDGWHGNIAYRLRTGEVVTVPVTDII
;
A
#
# COMPACT_ATOMS: atom_id res chain seq x y z
N MET A 1 -20.16 56.72 -71.75
CA MET A 1 -19.25 55.65 -72.19
C MET A 1 -18.11 56.31 -72.92
N ALA A 2 -16.87 56.01 -72.53
CA ALA A 2 -15.67 56.52 -73.19
C ALA A 2 -15.33 55.68 -74.42
N TYR A 3 -14.73 56.31 -75.42
CA TYR A 3 -14.30 55.69 -76.67
C TYR A 3 -12.88 56.12 -77.01
N VAL A 4 -12.24 55.38 -77.93
CA VAL A 4 -10.97 55.79 -78.54
C VAL A 4 -11.27 56.43 -79.89
N SER A 5 -10.76 57.63 -80.12
CA SER A 5 -10.77 58.33 -81.40
C SER A 5 -9.36 58.39 -81.97
N ARG A 6 -9.23 58.16 -83.29
CA ARG A 6 -7.96 58.31 -84.01
C ARG A 6 -7.96 59.65 -84.75
N PRO A 7 -6.91 60.48 -84.63
CA PRO A 7 -6.85 61.72 -85.40
C PRO A 7 -6.79 61.44 -86.92
N PRO A 8 -7.28 62.37 -87.76
CA PRO A 8 -7.24 62.24 -89.22
C PRO A 8 -5.82 62.03 -89.75
N SER A 9 -5.68 61.27 -90.84
CA SER A 9 -4.39 60.97 -91.46
C SER A 9 -3.64 62.25 -91.86
N GLY A 10 -2.42 62.44 -91.34
CA GLY A 10 -1.57 63.60 -91.61
C GLY A 10 -1.12 64.36 -90.36
N PHE A 11 -1.77 64.14 -89.21
CA PHE A 11 -1.31 64.66 -87.91
C PHE A 11 -0.43 63.65 -87.19
N PHE A 12 0.78 64.06 -86.78
CA PHE A 12 1.61 63.32 -85.82
C PHE A 12 0.99 63.47 -84.43
N GLY A 13 0.01 62.64 -84.11
CA GLY A 13 -0.67 62.64 -82.82
C GLY A 13 -1.11 61.24 -82.45
N GLY A 14 -0.85 60.84 -81.21
CA GLY A 14 -1.34 59.58 -80.65
C GLY A 14 -2.87 59.51 -80.59
N TYR A 15 -3.38 58.38 -80.12
CA TYR A 15 -4.81 58.15 -79.93
C TYR A 15 -5.39 59.10 -78.87
N ASP A 16 -6.65 59.46 -79.04
CA ASP A 16 -7.42 60.32 -78.13
C ASP A 16 -8.54 59.53 -77.46
N VAL A 17 -8.72 59.74 -76.16
CA VAL A 17 -9.78 59.12 -75.38
C VAL A 17 -10.75 60.20 -74.94
N GLY A 18 -12.04 59.95 -75.09
CA GLY A 18 -13.09 60.94 -74.84
C GLY A 18 -14.47 60.34 -74.92
N TYR A 19 -15.49 61.19 -74.99
CA TYR A 19 -16.88 60.80 -75.12
C TYR A 19 -17.62 61.71 -76.09
N TYR A 20 -18.71 61.19 -76.66
CA TYR A 20 -19.64 62.00 -77.42
C TYR A 20 -20.65 62.64 -76.49
N THR A 21 -20.81 63.95 -76.62
CA THR A 21 -21.89 64.72 -75.99
C THR A 21 -23.24 64.37 -76.62
N PRO A 22 -24.39 64.62 -75.94
CA PRO A 22 -25.72 64.31 -76.49
C PRO A 22 -26.02 65.01 -77.83
N ASP A 23 -25.40 66.17 -78.06
CA ASP A 23 -25.41 66.99 -79.26
C ASP A 23 -24.47 66.45 -80.37
N GLY A 24 -23.80 65.32 -80.14
CA GLY A 24 -23.00 64.60 -81.13
C GLY A 24 -21.55 65.08 -81.26
N ASN A 25 -21.13 66.06 -80.46
CA ASN A 25 -19.78 66.60 -80.50
C ASN A 25 -18.81 65.73 -79.69
N TRP A 26 -17.61 65.50 -80.24
CA TRP A 26 -16.52 64.82 -79.54
C TRP A 26 -15.90 65.72 -78.48
N GLN A 27 -15.83 65.22 -77.24
CA GLN A 27 -15.13 65.88 -76.15
C GLN A 27 -13.94 65.02 -75.70
N SER A 28 -12.73 65.53 -75.97
CA SER A 28 -11.48 64.89 -75.58
C SER A 28 -11.31 64.95 -74.06
N HIS A 29 -10.96 63.81 -73.47
CA HIS A 29 -10.53 63.67 -72.09
C HIS A 29 -9.00 63.61 -72.01
N THR A 30 -8.34 62.86 -72.89
CA THR A 30 -6.87 62.73 -72.92
C THR A 30 -6.37 62.34 -74.31
N ALA A 31 -5.45 63.12 -74.87
CA ALA A 31 -4.91 62.92 -76.22
C ALA A 31 -3.41 62.56 -76.22
N GLY A 32 -2.93 62.03 -77.35
CA GLY A 32 -1.51 61.75 -77.57
C GLY A 32 -1.03 60.41 -77.00
N LEU A 33 -1.94 59.49 -76.73
CA LEU A 33 -1.63 58.18 -76.14
C LEU A 33 -1.18 57.16 -77.19
N SER A 34 -0.44 56.14 -76.77
CA SER A 34 -0.32 54.91 -77.56
C SER A 34 -1.67 54.19 -77.62
N GLN A 35 -1.88 53.34 -78.62
CA GLN A 35 -3.12 52.58 -78.75
C GLN A 35 -3.44 51.76 -77.49
N SER A 36 -2.45 51.05 -76.94
CA SER A 36 -2.62 50.23 -75.74
C SER A 36 -2.98 51.06 -74.51
N ALA A 37 -2.39 52.26 -74.35
CA ALA A 37 -2.70 53.15 -73.24
C ALA A 37 -4.09 53.78 -73.39
N ALA A 38 -4.52 54.09 -74.62
CA ALA A 38 -5.88 54.57 -74.89
C ALA A 38 -6.94 53.49 -74.60
N ASP A 39 -6.69 52.25 -75.01
CA ASP A 39 -7.58 51.12 -74.76
C ASP A 39 -7.69 50.80 -73.25
N GLU A 40 -6.57 50.83 -72.51
CA GLU A 40 -6.54 50.64 -71.06
C GLU A 40 -7.29 51.76 -70.31
N LEU A 41 -7.13 53.02 -70.76
CA LEU A 41 -7.82 54.16 -70.19
C LEU A 41 -9.33 54.10 -70.46
N VAL A 42 -9.75 53.71 -71.66
CA VAL A 42 -11.17 53.48 -71.98
C VAL A 42 -11.75 52.35 -71.14
N ASN A 43 -11.03 51.25 -70.99
CA ASN A 43 -11.46 50.13 -70.15
C ASN A 43 -11.63 50.58 -68.68
N THR A 44 -10.72 51.41 -68.18
CA THR A 44 -10.79 51.98 -66.83
C THR A 44 -11.98 52.94 -66.68
N LEU A 45 -12.15 53.89 -67.62
CA LEU A 45 -13.25 54.87 -67.63
C LEU A 45 -14.63 54.21 -67.80
N ASN A 46 -14.70 53.06 -68.48
CA ASN A 46 -15.91 52.28 -68.65
C ASN A 46 -16.14 51.24 -67.53
N GLY A 47 -15.32 51.24 -66.48
CA GLY A 47 -15.54 50.43 -65.28
C GLY A 47 -15.03 48.98 -65.33
N GLY A 48 -14.19 48.62 -66.32
CA GLY A 48 -13.62 47.27 -66.46
C GLY A 48 -12.85 46.79 -65.23
N ASN A 49 -12.20 47.69 -64.50
CA ASN A 49 -11.49 47.35 -63.27
C ASN A 49 -12.44 47.04 -62.10
N VAL A 50 -13.64 47.64 -62.07
CA VAL A 50 -14.62 47.45 -60.97
C VAL A 50 -15.21 46.03 -61.00
N ALA A 51 -15.50 45.50 -62.19
CA ALA A 51 -16.00 44.13 -62.34
C ALA A 51 -14.95 43.09 -61.91
N SER A 52 -13.69 43.27 -62.31
CA SER A 52 -12.58 42.40 -61.91
C SER A 52 -12.31 42.47 -60.41
N SER A 53 -12.29 43.67 -59.81
CA SER A 53 -12.14 43.83 -58.35
C SER A 53 -13.28 43.19 -57.57
N ARG A 54 -14.52 43.20 -58.08
CA ARG A 54 -15.66 42.52 -57.46
C ARG A 54 -15.50 41.00 -57.47
N ILE A 55 -15.08 40.42 -58.60
CA ILE A 55 -14.83 38.98 -58.73
C ILE A 55 -13.68 38.56 -57.80
N GLU A 56 -12.63 39.37 -57.69
CA GLU A 56 -11.53 39.09 -56.75
C GLU A 56 -11.97 39.18 -55.29
N ALA A 57 -12.82 40.15 -54.93
CA ALA A 57 -13.38 40.27 -53.59
C ALA A 57 -14.24 39.04 -53.24
N GLU A 58 -15.13 38.60 -54.13
CA GLU A 58 -15.95 37.40 -53.93
C GLU A 58 -15.10 36.13 -53.76
N ARG A 59 -14.04 35.96 -54.56
CA ARG A 59 -13.08 34.84 -54.40
C ARG A 59 -12.35 34.87 -53.06
N ARG A 60 -11.97 36.07 -52.57
CA ARG A 60 -11.34 36.21 -51.24
C ARG A 60 -12.31 35.83 -50.13
N GLU A 61 -13.56 36.29 -50.22
CA GLU A 61 -14.60 35.93 -49.24
C GLU A 61 -14.92 34.42 -49.25
N GLU A 62 -14.96 33.79 -50.42
CA GLU A 62 -15.10 32.33 -50.55
C GLU A 62 -13.92 31.58 -49.94
N ALA A 63 -12.69 32.02 -50.21
CA ALA A 63 -11.49 31.43 -49.64
C ALA A 63 -11.47 31.56 -48.10
N GLU A 64 -11.88 32.70 -47.55
CA GLU A 64 -12.02 32.87 -46.10
C GLU A 64 -13.10 31.98 -45.50
N ARG A 65 -14.27 31.86 -46.15
CA ARG A 65 -15.33 30.95 -45.71
C ARG A 65 -14.86 29.51 -45.70
N GLN A 66 -14.08 29.10 -46.71
CA GLN A 66 -13.52 27.76 -46.79
C GLN A 66 -12.51 27.51 -45.66
N ARG A 67 -11.57 28.44 -45.43
CA ARG A 67 -10.62 28.34 -44.31
C ARG A 67 -11.30 28.20 -42.95
N ARG A 68 -12.34 29.00 -42.68
CA ARG A 68 -13.09 28.90 -41.42
C ARG A 68 -13.77 27.53 -41.25
N ARG A 69 -14.25 26.92 -42.34
CA ARG A 69 -14.82 25.57 -42.31
C ARG A 69 -13.76 24.52 -42.05
N ASP A 70 -12.61 24.63 -42.70
CA ASP A 70 -11.49 23.70 -42.55
C ASP A 70 -10.93 23.78 -41.11
N GLU A 71 -10.71 24.98 -40.57
CA GLU A 71 -10.32 25.19 -39.17
C GLU A 71 -11.36 24.63 -38.18
N ALA A 72 -12.65 24.84 -38.44
CA ALA A 72 -13.70 24.29 -37.59
C ALA A 72 -13.73 22.75 -37.64
N ASN A 73 -13.45 22.16 -38.80
CA ASN A 73 -13.37 20.71 -38.95
C ASN A 73 -12.13 20.15 -38.25
N GLU A 74 -10.97 20.78 -38.41
CA GLU A 74 -9.73 20.42 -37.71
C GLU A 74 -9.90 20.48 -36.19
N ARG A 75 -10.55 21.52 -35.65
CA ARG A 75 -10.87 21.62 -34.22
C ARG A 75 -11.73 20.46 -33.74
N ARG A 76 -12.77 20.06 -34.49
CA ARG A 76 -13.61 18.91 -34.15
C ARG A 76 -12.83 17.59 -34.17
N ILE A 77 -11.90 17.44 -35.12
CA ILE A 77 -11.04 16.26 -35.21
C ILE A 77 -10.11 16.21 -34.00
N GLN A 78 -9.48 17.33 -33.64
CA GLN A 78 -8.61 17.45 -32.46
C GLN A 78 -9.38 17.19 -31.16
N GLU A 79 -10.57 17.75 -30.99
CA GLU A 79 -11.42 17.52 -29.82
C GLU A 79 -11.82 16.06 -29.69
N LYS A 80 -12.23 15.41 -30.79
CA LYS A 80 -12.54 13.97 -30.80
C LYS A 80 -11.31 13.13 -30.46
N ALA A 81 -10.13 13.48 -30.98
CA ALA A 81 -8.89 12.80 -30.65
C ALA A 81 -8.52 12.96 -29.17
N ALA A 82 -8.68 14.17 -28.61
CA ALA A 82 -8.45 14.45 -27.20
C ALA A 82 -9.40 13.66 -26.29
N LEU A 83 -10.69 13.63 -26.62
CA LEU A 83 -11.70 12.84 -25.88
C LEU A 83 -11.40 11.33 -25.94
N LYS A 84 -10.95 10.82 -27.10
CA LYS A 84 -10.55 9.42 -27.24
C LYS A 84 -9.35 9.10 -26.35
N LEU A 85 -8.33 9.95 -26.38
CA LEU A 85 -7.13 9.80 -25.55
C LEU A 85 -7.48 9.85 -24.05
N GLU A 86 -8.38 10.74 -23.65
CA GLU A 86 -8.82 10.83 -22.26
C GLU A 86 -9.57 9.57 -21.81
N ARG A 87 -10.46 9.03 -22.66
CA ARG A 87 -11.14 7.75 -22.38
C ARG A 87 -10.15 6.60 -22.25
N GLU A 88 -9.16 6.52 -23.13
CA GLU A 88 -8.11 5.50 -23.06
C GLU A 88 -7.32 5.62 -21.75
N ARG A 89 -6.91 6.84 -21.36
CA ARG A 89 -6.23 7.10 -20.08
C ARG A 89 -7.08 6.71 -18.88
N ARG A 90 -8.38 7.03 -18.88
CA ARG A 90 -9.29 6.62 -17.80
C ARG A 90 -9.42 5.11 -17.73
N SER A 91 -9.61 4.45 -18.88
CA SER A 91 -9.71 2.98 -18.91
C SER A 91 -8.41 2.29 -18.46
N ALA A 92 -7.25 2.84 -18.81
CA ALA A 92 -5.95 2.34 -18.34
C ALA A 92 -5.81 2.53 -16.82
N ALA A 93 -6.17 3.70 -16.29
CA ALA A 93 -6.14 3.97 -14.85
C ALA A 93 -7.11 3.06 -14.08
N GLU A 94 -8.31 2.79 -14.62
CA GLU A 94 -9.27 1.85 -14.04
C GLU A 94 -8.72 0.41 -14.02
N GLN A 95 -8.05 -0.01 -15.10
CA GLN A 95 -7.39 -1.32 -15.16
C GLN A 95 -6.23 -1.43 -14.17
N GLU A 96 -5.40 -0.40 -14.06
CA GLU A 96 -4.31 -0.34 -13.08
C GLU A 96 -4.85 -0.39 -11.65
N ALA A 97 -5.91 0.36 -11.35
CA ALA A 97 -6.57 0.32 -10.05
C ALA A 97 -7.17 -1.06 -9.75
N ALA A 98 -7.81 -1.70 -10.73
CA ALA A 98 -8.34 -3.06 -10.59
C ALA A 98 -7.24 -4.10 -10.36
N ASN A 99 -6.12 -3.97 -11.07
CA ASN A 99 -4.95 -4.84 -10.89
C ASN A 99 -4.31 -4.66 -9.52
N LEU A 100 -4.19 -3.41 -9.04
CA LEU A 100 -3.69 -3.11 -7.70
C LEU A 100 -4.62 -3.70 -6.63
N ALA A 101 -5.93 -3.46 -6.73
CA ALA A 101 -6.91 -4.01 -5.79
C ALA A 101 -6.90 -5.55 -5.77
N LYS A 102 -6.73 -6.20 -6.93
CA LYS A 102 -6.58 -7.66 -7.01
C LYS A 102 -5.31 -8.14 -6.30
N ARG A 103 -4.20 -7.42 -6.46
CA ARG A 103 -2.93 -7.73 -5.78
C ARG A 103 -3.03 -7.54 -4.27
N GLU A 104 -3.69 -6.48 -3.81
CA GLU A 104 -3.93 -6.25 -2.37
C GLU A 104 -4.78 -7.37 -1.76
N ARG A 105 -5.85 -7.80 -2.45
CA ARG A 105 -6.67 -8.94 -1.99
C ARG A 105 -5.86 -10.22 -1.88
N MET A 106 -5.04 -10.52 -2.89
CA MET A 106 -4.15 -11.70 -2.87
C MET A 106 -3.12 -11.62 -1.74
N ASN A 107 -2.55 -10.44 -1.50
CA ASN A 107 -1.63 -10.21 -0.40
C ASN A 107 -2.32 -10.38 0.96
N ALA A 108 -3.55 -9.88 1.11
CA ALA A 108 -4.33 -10.04 2.33
C ALA A 108 -4.72 -11.51 2.58
N GLU A 109 -5.10 -12.24 1.54
CA GLU A 109 -5.44 -13.66 1.62
C GLU A 109 -4.22 -14.53 1.98
N THR A 110 -3.07 -14.25 1.37
CA THR A 110 -1.81 -14.92 1.70
C THR A 110 -1.36 -14.59 3.12
N ALA A 111 -1.48 -13.34 3.56
CA ALA A 111 -1.20 -12.96 4.95
C ALA A 111 -2.11 -13.70 5.94
N ALA A 112 -3.43 -13.72 5.70
CA ALA A 112 -4.38 -14.41 6.56
C ALA A 112 -4.14 -15.93 6.59
N THR A 113 -3.74 -16.53 5.46
CA THR A 113 -3.38 -17.95 5.40
C THR A 113 -2.11 -18.23 6.20
N ASN A 114 -1.09 -17.39 6.05
CA ASN A 114 0.16 -17.51 6.81
C ASN A 114 -0.07 -17.34 8.31
N GLU A 115 -0.93 -16.41 8.72
CA GLU A 115 -1.31 -16.22 10.13
C GLU A 115 -2.01 -17.46 10.69
N ARG A 116 -2.96 -18.04 9.95
CA ARG A 116 -3.62 -19.30 10.36
C ARG A 116 -2.63 -20.44 10.50
N GLN A 117 -1.72 -20.61 9.54
CA GLN A 117 -0.69 -21.66 9.60
C GLN A 117 0.23 -21.46 10.82
N ARG A 118 0.61 -20.22 11.14
CA ARG A 118 1.40 -19.91 12.34
C ARG A 118 0.64 -20.23 13.61
N ALA A 119 -0.63 -19.83 13.71
CA ALA A 119 -1.46 -20.11 14.87
C ALA A 119 -1.68 -21.62 15.08
N GLU A 120 -1.92 -22.37 13.99
CA GLU A 120 -2.01 -23.84 14.04
C GLU A 120 -0.71 -24.48 14.52
N TRP A 121 0.43 -24.00 14.02
CA TRP A 121 1.74 -24.48 14.44
C TRP A 121 2.04 -24.17 15.91
N GLU A 122 1.73 -22.95 16.38
CA GLU A 122 1.87 -22.56 17.79
C GLU A 122 0.97 -23.41 18.69
N GLN A 123 -0.29 -23.63 18.32
CA GLN A 123 -1.18 -24.51 19.06
C GLN A 123 -0.68 -25.97 19.10
N ALA A 124 -0.12 -26.47 18.01
CA ALA A 124 0.48 -27.80 17.99
C ALA A 124 1.69 -27.87 18.95
N GLN A 125 2.56 -26.87 18.94
CA GLN A 125 3.70 -26.78 19.87
C GLN A 125 3.25 -26.70 21.34
N GLU A 126 2.19 -25.94 21.62
CA GLU A 126 1.63 -25.86 22.97
C GLU A 126 1.03 -27.19 23.43
N ARG A 127 0.32 -27.91 22.54
CA ARG A 127 -0.21 -29.25 22.83
C ARG A 127 0.91 -30.24 23.11
N ASP A 128 1.96 -30.24 22.29
CA ASP A 128 3.12 -31.11 22.46
C ASP A 128 3.84 -30.81 23.78
N ARG A 129 4.04 -29.54 24.10
CA ARG A 129 4.64 -29.12 25.37
C ARG A 129 3.77 -29.54 26.56
N ALA A 130 2.45 -29.33 26.49
CA ALA A 130 1.53 -29.72 27.55
C ALA A 130 1.51 -31.24 27.75
N ALA A 131 1.50 -32.01 26.66
CA ALA A 131 1.58 -33.47 26.70
C ALA A 131 2.89 -33.96 27.33
N TRP A 132 4.02 -33.33 26.99
CA TRP A 132 5.32 -33.65 27.59
C TRP A 132 5.34 -33.36 29.10
N ILE A 133 4.82 -32.21 29.54
CA ILE A 133 4.71 -31.87 30.96
C ILE A 133 3.83 -32.89 31.69
N ALA A 134 2.65 -33.21 31.14
CA ALA A 134 1.73 -34.17 31.74
C ALA A 134 2.35 -35.58 31.86
N ALA A 135 3.09 -36.03 30.84
CA ALA A 135 3.81 -37.30 30.88
C ALA A 135 4.89 -37.31 31.99
N ARG A 136 5.67 -36.23 32.09
CA ARG A 136 6.70 -36.07 33.11
C ARG A 136 6.12 -36.09 34.53
N ASP A 137 5.01 -35.37 34.73
CA ASP A 137 4.36 -35.31 36.04
C ASP A 137 3.71 -36.65 36.40
N ALA A 138 3.13 -37.37 35.44
CA ALA A 138 2.62 -38.72 35.65
C ALA A 138 3.72 -39.72 36.02
N GLU A 139 4.92 -39.63 35.42
CA GLU A 139 6.08 -40.45 35.82
C GLU A 139 6.55 -40.12 37.24
N ARG A 140 6.63 -38.83 37.58
CA ARG A 140 6.96 -38.39 38.93
C ARG A 140 5.96 -38.88 39.97
N ASP A 141 4.67 -38.83 39.67
CA ASP A 141 3.62 -39.31 40.57
C ASP A 141 3.69 -40.82 40.79
N LYS A 142 3.97 -41.60 39.73
CA LYS A 142 4.24 -43.05 39.87
C LYS A 142 5.43 -43.31 40.78
N TRP A 143 6.53 -42.58 40.60
CA TRP A 143 7.71 -42.72 41.46
C TRP A 143 7.42 -42.39 42.92
N LEU A 144 6.67 -41.32 43.18
CA LEU A 144 6.24 -40.94 44.53
C LEU A 144 5.30 -41.99 45.16
N ALA A 145 4.41 -42.58 44.37
CA ALA A 145 3.51 -43.65 44.83
C ALA A 145 4.30 -44.90 45.24
N THR A 146 5.27 -45.34 44.43
CA THR A 146 6.16 -46.46 44.77
C THR A 146 6.93 -46.19 46.06
N GLN A 147 7.52 -45.01 46.21
CA GLN A 147 8.19 -44.58 47.44
C GLN A 147 7.27 -44.60 48.68
N ALA A 148 6.00 -44.24 48.51
CA ALA A 148 5.02 -44.29 49.61
C ALA A 148 4.60 -45.73 49.95
N GLU A 149 4.54 -46.64 48.98
CA GLU A 149 4.34 -48.07 49.23
C GLU A 149 5.52 -48.70 49.95
N ASP A 150 6.74 -48.40 49.51
CA ASP A 150 7.95 -48.93 50.15
C ASP A 150 8.08 -48.45 51.60
N ARG A 151 7.76 -47.18 51.88
CA ARG A 151 7.67 -46.67 53.26
C ARG A 151 6.62 -47.42 54.08
N ARG A 152 5.42 -47.65 53.54
CA ARG A 152 4.37 -48.42 54.22
C ARG A 152 4.79 -49.86 54.50
N ARG A 153 5.49 -50.51 53.57
CA ARG A 153 6.04 -51.86 53.79
C ARG A 153 7.10 -51.87 54.88
N ALA A 154 8.05 -50.93 54.84
CA ALA A 154 9.07 -50.79 55.87
C ALA A 154 8.46 -50.53 57.26
N GLU A 155 7.46 -49.66 57.36
CA GLU A 155 6.71 -49.40 58.61
C GLU A 155 5.99 -50.66 59.10
N ALA A 156 5.36 -51.43 58.21
CA ALA A 156 4.69 -52.68 58.56
C ALA A 156 5.68 -53.75 59.03
N GLU A 157 6.84 -53.88 58.39
CA GLU A 157 7.92 -54.78 58.81
C GLU A 157 8.48 -54.38 60.18
N VAL A 158 8.69 -53.08 60.42
CA VAL A 158 9.12 -52.57 61.73
C VAL A 158 8.07 -52.86 62.81
N ALA A 159 6.78 -52.66 62.50
CA ALA A 159 5.69 -52.97 63.42
C ALA A 159 5.60 -54.48 63.73
N GLU A 160 5.78 -55.35 62.72
CA GLU A 160 5.89 -56.80 62.90
C GLU A 160 7.09 -57.18 63.77
N GLN A 161 8.26 -56.56 63.55
CA GLN A 161 9.44 -56.79 64.38
C GLN A 161 9.20 -56.37 65.83
N LEU A 162 8.60 -55.20 66.07
CA LEU A 162 8.22 -54.74 67.41
C LEU A 162 7.18 -55.66 68.06
N ARG A 163 6.25 -56.23 67.30
CA ARG A 163 5.30 -57.22 67.80
C ARG A 163 5.98 -58.53 68.19
N ARG A 164 6.94 -59.00 67.39
CA ARG A 164 7.67 -60.25 67.62
C ARG A 164 8.73 -60.12 68.72
N PHE A 165 9.33 -58.95 68.84
CA PHE A 165 10.36 -58.61 69.83
C PHE A 165 9.96 -57.31 70.54
N PRO A 166 8.95 -57.35 71.42
CA PRO A 166 8.55 -56.17 72.17
C PRO A 166 9.75 -55.67 72.98
N PRO A 167 10.02 -54.35 72.99
CA PRO A 167 11.15 -53.81 73.71
C PRO A 167 11.00 -54.17 75.19
N LYS A 168 11.93 -54.98 75.70
CA LYS A 168 11.98 -55.29 77.13
C LYS A 168 12.40 -54.00 77.83
N GLN A 169 11.49 -53.45 78.62
CA GLN A 169 11.84 -52.39 79.55
C GLN A 169 12.84 -52.98 80.55
N THR A 170 14.13 -52.64 80.41
CA THR A 170 15.10 -52.90 81.46
C THR A 170 14.76 -51.97 82.61
N VAL A 171 13.90 -52.44 83.51
CA VAL A 171 13.75 -51.84 84.83
C VAL A 171 15.00 -52.23 85.61
N THR A 172 15.86 -51.25 85.88
CA THR A 172 16.97 -51.43 86.81
C THR A 172 16.38 -51.61 88.22
N ILE A 173 16.08 -52.85 88.61
CA ILE A 173 15.67 -53.17 89.97
C ILE A 173 16.95 -53.26 90.81
N GLY A 174 17.17 -52.27 91.68
CA GLY A 174 18.31 -52.22 92.60
C GLY A 174 19.35 -51.17 92.25
N GLY A 175 18.97 -49.89 92.30
CA GLY A 175 19.91 -48.78 92.53
C GLY A 175 20.01 -48.48 94.02
N LEU A 176 21.15 -47.92 94.47
CA LEU A 176 21.40 -47.53 95.86
C LEU A 176 20.33 -46.60 96.47
N ASP A 177 19.51 -45.94 95.64
CA ASP A 177 18.40 -45.07 96.05
C ASP A 177 17.33 -45.76 96.92
N GLY A 178 17.24 -47.09 96.91
CA GLY A 178 16.29 -47.85 97.74
C GLY A 178 16.90 -48.50 98.99
N TRP A 179 18.21 -48.39 99.22
CA TRP A 179 18.88 -49.12 100.29
C TRP A 179 19.06 -48.26 101.55
N HIS A 180 18.15 -48.40 102.51
CA HIS A 180 18.27 -47.81 103.86
C HIS A 180 19.14 -48.68 104.78
N GLY A 181 20.35 -48.97 104.33
CA GLY A 181 21.33 -49.76 105.07
C GLY A 181 22.39 -48.89 105.75
N ASN A 182 23.17 -49.53 106.61
CA ASN A 182 24.34 -48.94 107.25
C ASN A 182 25.59 -49.65 106.73
N ILE A 183 26.58 -48.90 106.25
CA ILE A 183 27.88 -49.44 105.83
C ILE A 183 28.88 -49.25 106.98
N ALA A 184 29.47 -50.35 107.46
CA ALA A 184 30.53 -50.30 108.44
C ALA A 184 31.90 -50.20 107.75
N TYR A 185 32.58 -49.08 107.94
CA TYR A 185 33.95 -48.86 107.50
C TYR A 185 34.92 -49.11 108.66
N ARG A 186 35.93 -49.94 108.41
CA ARG A 186 37.05 -50.08 109.35
C ARG A 186 38.15 -49.10 108.97
N LEU A 187 38.37 -48.11 109.82
CA LEU A 187 39.45 -47.14 109.64
C LEU A 187 40.81 -47.80 109.87
N ARG A 188 41.87 -47.23 109.28
CA ARG A 188 43.25 -47.73 109.47
C ARG A 188 43.72 -47.67 110.93
N THR A 189 43.06 -46.87 111.76
CA THR A 189 43.27 -46.79 113.21
C THR A 189 42.68 -47.98 113.98
N GLY A 190 41.92 -48.86 113.30
CA GLY A 190 41.30 -50.06 113.87
C GLY A 190 39.85 -49.86 114.33
N GLU A 191 39.38 -48.63 114.39
CA GLU A 191 38.01 -48.25 114.74
C GLU A 191 37.03 -48.58 113.61
N VAL A 192 35.83 -49.05 113.96
CA VAL A 192 34.75 -49.31 113.00
C VAL A 192 33.72 -48.21 113.12
N VAL A 193 33.53 -47.46 112.03
CA VAL A 193 32.54 -46.39 111.93
C VAL A 193 31.41 -46.86 111.02
N THR A 194 30.17 -46.69 111.47
CA THR A 194 28.98 -47.06 110.70
C THR A 194 28.35 -45.81 110.10
N VAL A 195 28.23 -45.77 108.77
CA VAL A 195 27.67 -44.63 108.03
C VAL A 195 26.38 -45.08 107.33
N PRO A 196 25.25 -44.39 107.53
CA PRO A 196 24.03 -44.70 106.79
C PRO A 196 24.20 -44.35 105.32
N VAL A 197 23.63 -45.17 104.45
CA VAL A 197 23.74 -45.03 103.00
C VAL A 197 23.14 -43.71 102.51
N THR A 198 22.16 -43.17 103.23
CA THR A 198 21.56 -41.85 102.97
C THR A 198 22.54 -40.69 103.08
N ASP A 199 23.64 -40.85 103.82
CA ASP A 199 24.63 -39.78 104.06
C ASP A 199 25.78 -39.82 103.04
N ILE A 200 25.83 -40.85 102.18
CA ILE A 200 26.87 -41.05 101.16
C ILE A 200 26.41 -40.57 99.77
N ILE A 201 25.09 -40.52 99.55
CA ILE A 201 24.46 -40.11 98.28
C ILE A 201 24.30 -38.58 98.25
#